data_AF-A0A969BS02-F1
#
_entry.id   AF-A0A969BS02-F1
#
_cell.length_a   1.000
_cell.length_b   1.000
_cell.length_c   1.000
_cell.angle_alpha   90.00
_cell.angle_beta   90.00
_cell.angle_gamma   90.00
#
_symmetry.space_group_name_H-M   'P 1'
#
loop_
_entity.id
_entity.type
_entity.pdbx_description
1 polymer ?
#
loop_
_entity_poly.entity_id
_entity_poly.type
_entity_poly.pdbx_seq_one_letter_code
_entity_poly.pdbx_strand_id
1 'polypeptide(L)'
;MDVTESLFPDGVFDPEGIAGDSASKSLEIDEDTDTGIIRPTGISPDVYIGQGGPAGFKIIQLRFREGGFNQGDKLAFSIDMDSNSAAGTEKGPLDGASDPKWDVGGVSGAELIGSVFTVTFSDGTTASGQLGGTATQAGSRGIASQVQRDQEVDLKVNGLRPGSVGTYTNGGPEILIHGKAGTTARVVVAKGFIQPVTPYEPRLNRQLKSVAQRHFPVNNAVEFLTVDVELTGELINISNRFDFTKVANYSFKADPTKPYSIDDDKLSLGITASIIEKSRDNLPLGPLTKPIYLKFKN
;
A
#
# COMPACT_ATOMS: atom_id res chain seq x y z
N MET A 1 5.23 -0.91 -13.29
CA MET A 1 4.92 -1.13 -11.86
C MET A 1 3.60 -1.86 -11.77
N ASP A 2 3.54 -2.93 -11.00
CA ASP A 2 2.40 -3.81 -10.78
C ASP A 2 1.97 -3.71 -9.31
N VAL A 3 0.70 -3.33 -9.10
CA VAL A 3 0.11 -3.12 -7.77
C VAL A 3 -0.78 -4.28 -7.32
N THR A 4 -0.68 -5.45 -7.97
CA THR A 4 -1.50 -6.62 -7.62
C THR A 4 -1.21 -7.14 -6.21
N GLU A 5 0.07 -7.09 -5.80
CA GLU A 5 0.54 -7.60 -4.51
C GLU A 5 0.72 -6.49 -3.46
N SER A 6 0.12 -5.31 -3.67
CA SER A 6 0.19 -4.22 -2.69
C SER A 6 -0.50 -4.57 -1.38
N LEU A 7 -0.08 -3.89 -0.31
CA LEU A 7 -0.60 -4.02 1.06
C LEU A 7 -2.11 -3.72 1.11
N PHE A 8 -2.58 -2.85 0.22
CA PHE A 8 -4.00 -2.61 -0.02
C PHE A 8 -4.37 -3.25 -1.37
N PRO A 9 -5.06 -4.41 -1.37
CA PRO A 9 -5.22 -5.23 -2.58
C PRO A 9 -6.22 -4.65 -3.60
N ASP A 10 -7.06 -3.71 -3.18
CA ASP A 10 -8.13 -3.14 -4.00
C ASP A 10 -7.69 -1.93 -4.84
N GLY A 11 -6.48 -1.44 -4.60
CA GLY A 11 -5.91 -0.28 -5.28
C GLY A 11 -5.64 -0.53 -6.76
N VAL A 12 -5.94 0.46 -7.59
CA VAL A 12 -5.72 0.46 -9.04
C VAL A 12 -5.33 1.84 -9.52
N PHE A 13 -4.70 1.91 -10.69
CA PHE A 13 -4.54 3.14 -11.43
C PHE A 13 -5.88 3.53 -12.07
N ASP A 14 -6.37 4.74 -11.79
CA ASP A 14 -7.68 5.22 -12.23
C ASP A 14 -7.58 6.53 -13.04
N PRO A 15 -7.03 6.47 -14.27
CA PRO A 15 -6.88 7.67 -15.08
C PRO A 15 -8.20 8.31 -15.53
N GLU A 16 -9.34 7.62 -15.33
CA GLU A 16 -10.68 8.03 -15.81
C GLU A 16 -11.63 8.45 -14.68
N GLY A 17 -11.32 8.16 -13.42
CA GLY A 17 -12.23 8.38 -12.29
C GLY A 17 -13.47 7.48 -12.36
N ILE A 18 -13.25 6.22 -12.73
CA ILE A 18 -14.32 5.21 -12.85
C ILE A 18 -14.09 4.06 -11.88
N ALA A 19 -12.83 3.71 -11.63
CA ALA A 19 -12.45 2.58 -10.81
C ALA A 19 -12.59 2.88 -9.31
N GLY A 20 -12.41 4.12 -8.87
CA GLY A 20 -12.84 4.58 -7.55
C GLY A 20 -13.89 5.66 -7.68
N ASP A 21 -13.56 6.84 -7.19
CA ASP A 21 -14.47 7.98 -7.24
C ASP A 21 -14.28 8.79 -8.53
N SER A 22 -15.05 9.88 -8.67
CA SER A 22 -15.07 10.67 -9.90
C SER A 22 -13.85 11.59 -10.09
N ALA A 23 -12.96 11.73 -9.11
CA ALA A 23 -11.69 12.42 -9.28
C ALA A 23 -10.79 11.62 -10.22
N SER A 24 -9.99 12.31 -11.03
CA SER A 24 -9.13 11.62 -11.99
C SER A 24 -7.91 12.44 -12.36
N LYS A 25 -6.84 11.71 -12.66
CA LYS A 25 -5.62 12.25 -13.22
C LYS A 25 -4.98 11.19 -14.12
N SER A 26 -4.95 11.45 -15.41
CA SER A 26 -4.16 10.66 -16.36
C SER A 26 -2.67 10.77 -16.03
N LEU A 27 -1.87 9.79 -16.49
CA LEU A 27 -0.43 9.76 -16.24
C LEU A 27 0.23 11.03 -16.80
N GLU A 28 0.86 11.79 -15.91
CA GLU A 28 1.57 13.03 -16.21
C GLU A 28 3.05 12.88 -15.86
N ILE A 29 3.93 13.39 -16.72
CA ILE A 29 5.36 13.46 -16.44
C ILE A 29 5.64 14.82 -15.81
N ASP A 30 5.97 14.80 -14.51
CA ASP A 30 6.17 16.00 -13.70
C ASP A 30 7.61 16.54 -13.80
N GLU A 31 8.59 15.64 -13.95
CA GLU A 31 10.01 15.96 -14.07
C GLU A 31 10.69 14.98 -15.03
N ASP A 32 11.57 15.47 -15.91
CA ASP A 32 12.26 14.67 -16.91
C ASP A 32 13.63 15.27 -17.21
N THR A 33 14.70 14.57 -16.81
CA THR A 33 16.09 15.00 -17.07
C THR A 33 16.58 14.55 -18.45
N ASP A 34 15.72 14.63 -19.47
CA ASP A 34 15.94 14.10 -20.83
C ASP A 34 16.14 12.57 -20.87
N THR A 35 15.30 11.86 -20.11
CA THR A 35 15.34 10.39 -19.96
C THR A 35 14.95 9.62 -21.23
N GLY A 36 14.65 10.31 -22.32
CA GLY A 36 14.15 9.71 -23.56
C GLY A 36 12.76 9.07 -23.43
N ILE A 37 11.99 9.39 -22.38
CA ILE A 37 10.62 8.88 -22.16
C ILE A 37 9.76 9.06 -23.41
N ILE A 38 9.06 8.01 -23.80
CA ILE A 38 8.01 8.05 -24.82
C ILE A 38 6.76 8.50 -24.08
N ARG A 39 6.44 9.79 -24.22
CA ARG A 39 5.33 10.41 -23.47
C ARG A 39 4.01 9.66 -23.76
N PRO A 40 3.33 9.16 -22.72
CA PRO A 40 2.00 8.56 -22.85
C PRO A 40 1.03 9.52 -23.55
N THR A 41 0.22 9.00 -24.46
CA THR A 41 -0.87 9.76 -25.09
C THR A 41 -2.21 9.14 -24.69
N GLY A 42 -2.94 9.81 -23.80
CA GLY A 42 -4.22 9.32 -23.29
C GLY A 42 -4.12 7.93 -22.66
N ILE A 43 -5.23 7.21 -22.70
CA ILE A 43 -5.32 5.85 -22.16
C ILE A 43 -4.98 4.86 -23.28
N SER A 44 -3.78 4.30 -23.18
CA SER A 44 -3.25 3.34 -24.13
C SER A 44 -3.01 1.98 -23.46
N PRO A 45 -3.34 0.86 -24.12
CA PRO A 45 -3.05 -0.47 -23.60
C PRO A 45 -1.54 -0.75 -23.46
N ASP A 46 -0.68 0.06 -24.09
CA ASP A 46 0.79 -0.03 -23.94
C ASP A 46 1.30 0.57 -22.62
N VAL A 47 0.49 1.40 -21.97
CA VAL A 47 0.80 2.10 -20.72
C VAL A 47 0.00 1.50 -19.58
N TYR A 48 -1.28 1.26 -19.80
CA TYR A 48 -2.24 0.80 -18.81
C TYR A 48 -2.57 -0.67 -19.05
N ILE A 49 -2.05 -1.55 -18.20
CA ILE A 49 -2.05 -2.99 -18.43
C ILE A 49 -2.81 -3.71 -17.32
N GLY A 50 -3.62 -4.69 -17.72
CA GLY A 50 -4.36 -5.56 -16.81
C GLY A 50 -5.55 -4.86 -16.15
N GLN A 51 -6.75 -5.42 -16.33
CA GLN A 51 -7.96 -4.87 -15.73
C GLN A 51 -7.94 -5.05 -14.21
N GLY A 52 -8.18 -3.96 -13.49
CA GLY A 52 -8.22 -3.96 -12.03
C GLY A 52 -9.64 -3.95 -11.46
N GLY A 53 -10.40 -5.05 -11.59
CA GLY A 53 -11.79 -5.06 -11.12
C GLY A 53 -12.77 -4.54 -12.19
N PRO A 54 -13.84 -3.81 -11.84
CA PRO A 54 -14.80 -3.31 -12.85
C PRO A 54 -14.19 -2.29 -13.83
N ALA A 55 -13.21 -1.49 -13.40
CA ALA A 55 -12.52 -0.48 -14.21
C ALA A 55 -11.07 -0.29 -13.69
N GLY A 56 -10.29 0.61 -14.31
CA GLY A 56 -8.91 0.89 -13.89
C GLY A 56 -7.92 -0.25 -14.18
N PHE A 57 -6.67 -0.05 -13.76
CA PHE A 57 -5.54 -0.88 -14.20
C PHE A 57 -4.64 -1.33 -13.05
N LYS A 58 -4.07 -2.54 -13.16
CA LYS A 58 -3.14 -3.08 -12.16
C LYS A 58 -1.68 -2.77 -12.46
N ILE A 59 -1.36 -2.44 -13.70
CA ILE A 59 0.00 -2.19 -14.14
C ILE A 59 0.07 -0.86 -14.90
N ILE A 60 1.07 -0.06 -14.56
CA ILE A 60 1.57 1.02 -15.44
C ILE A 60 2.91 0.63 -16.05
N GLN A 61 3.08 0.96 -17.33
CA GLN A 61 4.30 0.77 -18.08
C GLN A 61 4.77 2.09 -18.68
N LEU A 62 6.02 2.43 -18.39
CA LEU A 62 6.73 3.54 -19.01
C LEU A 62 7.74 2.97 -20.00
N ARG A 63 7.80 3.57 -21.19
CA ARG A 63 8.71 3.17 -22.26
C ARG A 63 9.67 4.29 -22.57
N PHE A 64 10.93 3.96 -22.77
CA PHE A 64 11.98 4.90 -23.11
C PHE A 64 12.51 4.57 -24.50
N ARG A 65 12.99 5.59 -25.22
CA ARG A 65 13.77 5.38 -26.45
C ARG A 65 15.05 4.62 -26.10
N GLU A 66 15.59 3.92 -27.10
CA GLU A 66 16.88 3.25 -26.95
C GLU A 66 17.97 4.26 -26.55
N GLY A 67 18.73 3.94 -25.50
CA GLY A 67 19.73 4.84 -24.92
C GLY A 67 19.16 6.06 -24.16
N GLY A 68 17.85 6.09 -23.89
CA GLY A 68 17.19 7.23 -23.25
C GLY A 68 17.48 7.39 -21.76
N PHE A 69 17.24 6.34 -20.96
CA PHE A 69 17.38 6.41 -19.51
C PHE A 69 18.76 5.89 -19.08
N ASN A 70 19.63 6.82 -18.71
CA ASN A 70 21.04 6.59 -18.38
C ASN A 70 21.32 6.72 -16.88
N GLN A 71 22.53 6.37 -16.49
CA GLN A 71 22.98 6.52 -15.11
C GLN A 71 22.96 7.99 -14.69
N GLY A 72 22.24 8.27 -13.60
CA GLY A 72 22.10 9.63 -13.05
C GLY A 72 20.81 10.34 -13.47
N ASP A 73 20.09 9.80 -14.46
CA ASP A 73 18.83 10.36 -14.92
C ASP A 73 17.72 10.18 -13.89
N LYS A 74 16.73 11.08 -13.96
CA LYS A 74 15.57 11.11 -13.08
C LYS A 74 14.33 11.42 -13.89
N LEU A 75 13.28 10.66 -13.60
CA LEU A 75 11.91 10.90 -14.05
C LEU A 75 11.01 10.95 -12.82
N ALA A 76 10.12 11.95 -12.76
CA ALA A 76 8.99 11.96 -11.85
C ALA A 76 7.69 11.97 -12.65
N PHE A 77 6.70 11.25 -12.13
CA PHE A 77 5.38 11.18 -12.74
C PHE A 77 4.32 11.06 -11.66
N SER A 78 3.10 11.41 -12.03
CA SER A 78 1.92 11.30 -11.17
C SER A 78 0.74 10.79 -11.96
N ILE A 79 -0.15 10.12 -11.25
CA ILE A 79 -1.34 9.46 -11.79
C ILE A 79 -2.31 9.25 -10.63
N ASP A 80 -3.60 9.30 -10.92
CA ASP A 80 -4.63 8.99 -9.95
C ASP A 80 -4.70 7.48 -9.64
N MET A 81 -4.89 7.18 -8.35
CA MET A 81 -4.98 5.83 -7.85
C MET A 81 -6.06 5.75 -6.79
N ASP A 82 -6.85 4.69 -6.91
CA ASP A 82 -8.12 4.59 -6.20
C ASP A 82 -8.44 3.14 -5.82
N SER A 83 -9.35 2.98 -4.86
CA SER A 83 -9.85 1.67 -4.46
C SER A 83 -11.16 1.29 -5.19
N ASN A 84 -11.21 0.09 -5.77
CA ASN A 84 -12.40 -0.41 -6.49
C ASN A 84 -13.69 -0.50 -5.66
N SER A 85 -13.55 -0.53 -4.34
CA SER A 85 -14.69 -0.45 -3.42
C SER A 85 -15.55 0.80 -3.58
N ALA A 86 -15.04 1.86 -4.20
CA ALA A 86 -15.75 3.11 -4.45
C ALA A 86 -16.17 3.26 -5.93
N ALA A 87 -15.93 2.27 -6.80
CA ALA A 87 -16.10 2.40 -8.24
C ALA A 87 -17.43 3.04 -8.66
N GLY A 88 -17.32 4.09 -9.49
CA GLY A 88 -18.42 4.84 -10.08
C GLY A 88 -19.13 5.79 -9.12
N THR A 89 -18.55 6.08 -7.96
CA THR A 89 -19.10 7.05 -6.99
C THR A 89 -18.70 8.48 -7.34
N GLU A 90 -19.43 9.44 -6.79
CA GLU A 90 -19.07 10.86 -6.91
C GLU A 90 -18.23 11.26 -5.69
N LYS A 91 -17.14 12.00 -5.93
CA LYS A 91 -16.19 12.41 -4.90
C LYS A 91 -16.86 13.11 -3.71
N GLY A 92 -17.65 14.14 -4.01
CA GLY A 92 -18.27 15.00 -3.00
C GLY A 92 -19.18 14.24 -2.02
N PRO A 93 -20.18 13.48 -2.50
CA PRO A 93 -21.02 12.64 -1.64
C PRO A 93 -20.23 11.56 -0.88
N LEU A 94 -19.20 10.97 -1.50
CA LEU A 94 -18.36 9.95 -0.88
C LEU A 94 -17.61 10.51 0.34
N ASP A 95 -16.90 11.63 0.17
CA ASP A 95 -16.21 12.32 1.26
C ASP A 95 -17.20 12.90 2.28
N GLY A 96 -18.35 13.38 1.79
CA GLY A 96 -19.45 13.89 2.59
C GLY A 96 -19.99 12.84 3.57
N ALA A 97 -19.90 11.56 3.24
CA ALA A 97 -20.35 10.45 4.07
C ALA A 97 -19.24 9.81 4.94
N SER A 98 -18.00 10.29 4.83
CA SER A 98 -16.88 9.84 5.65
C SER A 98 -17.00 10.25 7.12
N ASP A 99 -16.46 9.40 7.99
CA ASP A 99 -16.25 9.70 9.42
C ASP A 99 -15.01 8.97 9.94
N PRO A 100 -13.94 9.69 10.36
CA PRO A 100 -13.79 11.14 10.36
C PRO A 100 -13.83 11.74 8.95
N LYS A 101 -13.95 13.07 8.85
CA LYS A 101 -13.88 13.77 7.57
C LYS A 101 -12.52 13.52 6.90
N TRP A 102 -12.57 12.96 5.69
CA TRP A 102 -11.42 12.39 5.01
C TRP A 102 -11.66 12.32 3.50
N ASP A 103 -10.56 12.25 2.73
CA ASP A 103 -10.51 12.02 1.29
C ASP A 103 -10.65 10.51 0.96
N VAL A 104 -11.88 10.04 0.80
CA VAL A 104 -12.17 8.60 0.61
C VAL A 104 -11.64 8.13 -0.75
N GLY A 105 -11.17 6.87 -0.83
CA GLY A 105 -10.63 6.32 -2.09
C GLY A 105 -9.16 6.63 -2.35
N GLY A 106 -8.70 7.82 -2.00
CA GLY A 106 -7.36 8.30 -2.32
C GLY A 106 -6.21 7.43 -1.81
N VAL A 107 -5.27 7.13 -2.72
CA VAL A 107 -4.02 6.40 -2.46
C VAL A 107 -2.83 7.36 -2.46
N SER A 108 -2.10 7.44 -1.33
CA SER A 108 -1.01 8.40 -1.16
C SER A 108 0.39 7.80 -1.39
N GLY A 109 0.49 6.46 -1.41
CA GLY A 109 1.70 5.73 -1.82
C GLY A 109 2.16 4.67 -0.82
N ALA A 110 1.84 4.81 0.47
CA ALA A 110 2.12 3.79 1.49
C ALA A 110 1.20 2.58 1.33
N GLU A 111 0.03 2.77 0.75
CA GLU A 111 -0.88 1.69 0.34
C GLU A 111 -0.24 0.78 -0.72
N LEU A 112 0.72 1.30 -1.49
CA LEU A 112 1.43 0.61 -2.56
C LEU A 112 2.61 -0.24 -2.06
N ILE A 113 2.90 -0.27 -0.76
CA ILE A 113 3.89 -1.18 -0.16
C ILE A 113 3.60 -2.61 -0.65
N GLY A 114 4.60 -3.34 -1.15
CA GLY A 114 4.44 -4.67 -1.72
C GLY A 114 4.30 -4.70 -3.24
N SER A 115 3.99 -3.56 -3.89
CA SER A 115 3.98 -3.45 -5.35
C SER A 115 5.35 -3.78 -5.94
N VAL A 116 5.35 -4.44 -7.10
CA VAL A 116 6.56 -4.85 -7.81
C VAL A 116 6.80 -3.92 -8.98
N PHE A 117 8.05 -3.58 -9.23
CA PHE A 117 8.43 -2.84 -10.43
C PHE A 117 9.60 -3.53 -11.11
N THR A 118 9.49 -3.62 -12.43
CA THR A 118 10.47 -4.27 -13.28
C THR A 118 10.99 -3.23 -14.27
N VAL A 119 12.31 -3.18 -14.39
CA VAL A 119 13.03 -2.41 -15.40
C VAL A 119 13.58 -3.41 -16.41
N THR A 120 13.26 -3.20 -17.68
CA THR A 120 13.84 -3.95 -18.80
C THR A 120 14.85 -3.06 -19.50
N PHE A 121 16.10 -3.52 -19.60
CA PHE A 121 17.18 -2.79 -20.25
C PHE A 121 17.18 -3.06 -21.77
N SER A 122 17.91 -2.23 -22.52
CA SER A 122 18.00 -2.34 -23.98
C SER A 122 18.65 -3.65 -24.46
N ASP A 123 19.47 -4.28 -23.62
CA ASP A 123 20.07 -5.61 -23.87
C ASP A 123 19.12 -6.78 -23.58
N GLY A 124 17.88 -6.49 -23.18
CA GLY A 124 16.85 -7.48 -22.85
C GLY A 124 16.96 -8.05 -21.43
N THR A 125 17.97 -7.68 -20.65
CA THR A 125 18.05 -8.08 -19.24
C THR A 125 17.04 -7.31 -18.39
N THR A 126 16.72 -7.83 -17.20
CA THR A 126 15.76 -7.19 -16.29
C THR A 126 16.33 -6.99 -14.90
N ALA A 127 15.88 -5.92 -14.25
CA ALA A 127 16.02 -5.69 -12.81
C ALA A 127 14.62 -5.60 -12.20
N SER A 128 14.42 -6.21 -11.04
CA SER A 128 13.15 -6.11 -10.31
C SER A 128 13.37 -5.54 -8.92
N GLY A 129 12.38 -4.82 -8.41
CA GLY A 129 12.33 -4.35 -7.04
C GLY A 129 10.91 -4.42 -6.50
N GLN A 130 10.80 -4.29 -5.19
CA GLN A 130 9.52 -4.22 -4.48
C GLN A 130 9.49 -2.96 -3.62
N LEU A 131 8.32 -2.33 -3.51
CA LEU A 131 8.14 -1.15 -2.68
C LEU A 131 8.06 -1.55 -1.21
N GLY A 132 8.95 -0.99 -0.39
CA GLY A 132 8.89 -1.03 1.07
C GLY A 132 8.38 0.30 1.63
N GLY A 133 7.86 0.27 2.86
CA GLY A 133 7.38 1.48 3.52
C GLY A 133 8.51 2.45 3.87
N THR A 134 8.21 3.74 3.75
CA THR A 134 9.04 4.79 4.35
C THR A 134 8.69 4.96 5.84
N ALA A 135 9.33 5.91 6.52
CA ALA A 135 8.93 6.31 7.87
C ALA A 135 7.79 7.37 7.87
N THR A 136 7.12 7.56 6.74
CA THR A 136 6.06 8.57 6.56
C THR A 136 4.69 7.90 6.39
N GLN A 137 3.62 8.68 6.52
CA GLN A 137 2.24 8.18 6.35
C GLN A 137 1.85 7.93 4.88
N ALA A 138 2.62 8.44 3.92
CA ALA A 138 2.24 8.42 2.50
C ALA A 138 3.28 7.76 1.60
N GLY A 139 4.53 7.62 2.02
CA GLY A 139 5.60 7.18 1.13
C GLY A 139 5.84 5.67 1.14
N SER A 140 6.04 5.11 -0.05
CA SER A 140 6.76 3.86 -0.25
C SER A 140 7.91 4.07 -1.24
N ARG A 141 8.92 3.19 -1.18
CA ARG A 141 10.08 3.25 -2.09
C ARG A 141 10.70 1.88 -2.26
N GLY A 142 11.38 1.69 -3.38
CA GLY A 142 12.13 0.48 -3.64
C GLY A 142 13.35 0.75 -4.49
N ILE A 143 14.15 -0.29 -4.68
CA ILE A 143 15.29 -0.28 -5.61
C ILE A 143 15.23 -1.55 -6.44
N ALA A 144 15.31 -1.40 -7.76
CA ALA A 144 15.43 -2.54 -8.66
C ALA A 144 16.88 -3.04 -8.67
N SER A 145 17.04 -4.36 -8.79
CA SER A 145 18.33 -5.02 -8.88
C SER A 145 18.25 -6.17 -9.86
N GLN A 146 19.28 -6.37 -10.68
CA GLN A 146 19.45 -7.58 -11.50
C GLN A 146 19.94 -8.75 -10.66
N VAL A 147 20.61 -8.46 -9.54
CA VAL A 147 21.05 -9.46 -8.57
C VAL A 147 19.94 -9.65 -7.55
N GLN A 148 19.55 -10.91 -7.36
CA GLN A 148 18.61 -11.30 -6.32
C GLN A 148 19.17 -10.89 -4.95
N ARG A 149 18.38 -10.20 -4.15
CA ARG A 149 18.79 -9.82 -2.81
C ARG A 149 18.02 -10.63 -1.78
N ASP A 150 18.67 -11.65 -1.24
CA ASP A 150 18.03 -12.63 -0.35
C ASP A 150 18.15 -12.26 1.13
N GLN A 151 18.17 -10.95 1.45
CA GLN A 151 18.12 -10.53 2.85
C GLN A 151 16.68 -10.55 3.33
N GLU A 152 16.31 -11.68 3.91
CA GLU A 152 14.99 -11.93 4.45
C GLU A 152 14.90 -11.60 5.95
N VAL A 153 13.69 -11.26 6.37
CA VAL A 153 13.29 -11.12 7.77
C VAL A 153 12.18 -12.14 8.05
N ASP A 154 12.33 -12.92 9.12
CA ASP A 154 11.24 -13.77 9.62
C ASP A 154 10.32 -12.90 10.48
N LEU A 155 9.08 -12.74 10.03
CA LEU A 155 8.02 -12.02 10.72
C LEU A 155 7.01 -13.03 11.24
N LYS A 156 6.68 -12.96 12.52
CA LYS A 156 5.52 -13.66 13.09
C LYS A 156 4.62 -12.70 13.82
N VAL A 157 3.31 -12.84 13.61
CA VAL A 157 2.31 -12.01 14.29
C VAL A 157 1.24 -12.92 14.90
N ASN A 158 1.11 -12.94 16.23
CA ASN A 158 0.29 -13.92 16.95
C ASN A 158 0.59 -15.38 16.51
N GLY A 159 1.86 -15.69 16.24
CA GLY A 159 2.29 -16.99 15.71
C GLY A 159 2.00 -17.24 14.22
N LEU A 160 1.32 -16.32 13.53
CA LEU A 160 1.03 -16.39 12.09
C LEU A 160 2.27 -16.03 11.27
N ARG A 161 2.37 -16.61 10.07
CA ARG A 161 3.45 -16.35 9.10
C ARG A 161 3.00 -15.37 8.00
N PRO A 162 3.93 -14.74 7.25
CA PRO A 162 3.60 -13.86 6.13
C PRO A 162 2.59 -14.48 5.16
N GLY A 163 1.60 -13.69 4.72
CA GLY A 163 0.49 -14.14 3.87
C GLY A 163 -0.68 -14.78 4.62
N SER A 164 -0.59 -14.91 5.95
CA SER A 164 -1.69 -15.44 6.77
C SER A 164 -2.73 -14.38 7.11
N VAL A 165 -3.90 -14.86 7.53
CA VAL A 165 -5.01 -14.04 8.02
C VAL A 165 -5.37 -14.49 9.43
N GLY A 166 -5.76 -13.56 10.29
CA GLY A 166 -6.10 -13.90 11.67
C GLY A 166 -6.80 -12.77 12.42
N THR A 167 -6.68 -12.82 13.74
CA THR A 167 -7.32 -11.86 14.64
C THR A 167 -6.37 -11.36 15.72
N TYR A 168 -6.71 -10.21 16.30
CA TYR A 168 -6.06 -9.67 17.50
C TYR A 168 -7.12 -9.14 18.48
N THR A 169 -6.73 -8.89 19.73
CA THR A 169 -7.61 -8.42 20.82
C THR A 169 -7.12 -7.08 21.37
N ASN A 170 -7.76 -6.58 22.43
CA ASN A 170 -7.32 -5.38 23.14
C ASN A 170 -5.82 -5.39 23.43
N GLY A 171 -5.15 -4.26 23.18
CA GLY A 171 -3.69 -4.10 23.34
C GLY A 171 -2.88 -4.37 22.08
N GLY A 172 -3.48 -4.91 21.02
CA GLY A 172 -2.79 -5.19 19.76
C GLY A 172 -2.25 -6.62 19.66
N PRO A 173 -1.68 -7.00 18.51
CA PRO A 173 -1.07 -8.32 18.33
C PRO A 173 0.33 -8.40 18.93
N GLU A 174 0.77 -9.62 19.24
CA GLU A 174 2.18 -9.91 19.44
C GLU A 174 2.90 -9.88 18.08
N ILE A 175 3.98 -9.11 17.97
CA ILE A 175 4.83 -9.02 16.78
C ILE A 175 6.24 -9.45 17.14
N LEU A 176 6.68 -10.55 16.53
CA LEU A 176 8.01 -11.13 16.70
C LEU A 176 8.76 -11.03 15.38
N ILE A 177 10.03 -10.64 15.46
CA ILE A 177 10.91 -10.57 14.30
C ILE A 177 12.23 -11.29 14.56
N HIS A 178 12.81 -11.84 13.51
CA HIS A 178 14.11 -12.48 13.54
C HIS A 178 14.82 -12.31 12.19
N GLY A 179 16.15 -12.32 12.20
CA GLY A 179 16.97 -12.30 11.00
C GLY A 179 18.43 -12.06 11.35
N LYS A 180 19.26 -11.88 10.33
CA LYS A 180 20.72 -11.83 10.48
C LYS A 180 21.17 -10.71 11.41
N ALA A 181 22.04 -11.04 12.37
CA ALA A 181 22.65 -10.09 13.28
C ALA A 181 23.36 -8.93 12.54
N GLY A 182 23.19 -7.71 13.04
CA GLY A 182 23.78 -6.49 12.48
C GLY A 182 23.05 -5.92 11.26
N THR A 183 21.94 -6.51 10.84
CA THR A 183 21.05 -5.93 9.83
C THR A 183 19.92 -5.15 10.51
N THR A 184 19.25 -4.26 9.77
CA THR A 184 18.06 -3.55 10.28
C THR A 184 16.83 -4.03 9.54
N ALA A 185 15.82 -4.49 10.28
CA ALA A 185 14.48 -4.72 9.76
C ALA A 185 13.62 -3.47 9.95
N ARG A 186 12.82 -3.14 8.93
CA ARG A 186 11.67 -2.24 9.05
C ARG A 186 10.40 -3.06 9.10
N VAL A 187 9.57 -2.81 10.11
CA VAL A 187 8.23 -3.35 10.21
C VAL A 187 7.23 -2.22 10.05
N VAL A 188 6.26 -2.42 9.16
CA VAL A 188 5.16 -1.49 8.91
C VAL A 188 3.86 -2.14 9.30
N VAL A 189 3.06 -1.43 10.09
CA VAL A 189 1.67 -1.78 10.39
C VAL A 189 0.77 -0.72 9.78
N ALA A 190 -0.01 -1.09 8.77
CA ALA A 190 -1.11 -0.29 8.28
C ALA A 190 -2.35 -0.52 9.16
N LYS A 191 -2.93 0.56 9.66
CA LYS A 191 -4.27 0.58 10.23
C LYS A 191 -5.24 1.07 9.17
N GLY A 192 -6.31 0.33 8.96
CA GLY A 192 -7.30 0.66 7.95
C GLY A 192 -8.72 0.39 8.39
N PHE A 193 -9.64 1.04 7.68
CA PHE A 193 -11.08 0.95 7.89
C PHE A 193 -11.85 0.99 6.56
N ILE A 194 -13.17 0.86 6.67
CA ILE A 194 -14.10 1.04 5.56
C ILE A 194 -14.62 2.47 5.60
N GLN A 195 -14.49 3.19 4.50
CA GLN A 195 -15.12 4.47 4.26
C GLN A 195 -15.97 4.46 2.98
N PRO A 196 -17.03 5.27 2.90
CA PRO A 196 -17.64 5.98 4.02
C PRO A 196 -18.27 5.03 5.04
N VAL A 197 -18.38 5.47 6.30
CA VAL A 197 -19.02 4.66 7.36
C VAL A 197 -20.52 4.45 7.16
N THR A 198 -21.15 5.34 6.37
CA THR A 198 -22.55 5.27 5.96
C THR A 198 -22.63 5.38 4.44
N PRO A 199 -23.06 4.33 3.72
CA PRO A 199 -23.23 4.42 2.28
C PRO A 199 -24.40 5.34 1.95
N TYR A 200 -24.20 6.28 1.02
CA TYR A 200 -25.24 7.22 0.60
C TYR A 200 -26.12 6.69 -0.54
N GLU A 201 -25.73 5.57 -1.18
CA GLU A 201 -26.49 4.93 -2.26
C GLU A 201 -26.46 3.39 -2.21
N PRO A 202 -27.45 2.69 -2.83
CA PRO A 202 -27.53 1.23 -2.79
C PRO A 202 -26.37 0.49 -3.46
N ARG A 203 -25.77 1.06 -4.51
CA ARG A 203 -24.63 0.46 -5.23
C ARG A 203 -23.39 0.44 -4.34
N LEU A 204 -23.01 1.60 -3.81
CA LEU A 204 -21.94 1.74 -2.83
C LEU A 204 -22.14 0.81 -1.64
N ASN A 205 -23.36 0.71 -1.10
CA ASN A 205 -23.63 -0.22 -0.01
C ASN A 205 -23.30 -1.68 -0.37
N ARG A 206 -23.58 -2.14 -1.61
CA ARG A 206 -23.20 -3.50 -2.04
C ARG A 206 -21.69 -3.66 -2.12
N GLN A 207 -20.97 -2.65 -2.63
CA GLN A 207 -19.51 -2.65 -2.68
C GLN A 207 -18.90 -2.73 -1.27
N LEU A 208 -19.32 -1.86 -0.35
CA LEU A 208 -18.81 -1.85 1.03
C LEU A 208 -19.16 -3.13 1.80
N LYS A 209 -20.33 -3.74 1.55
CA LYS A 209 -20.64 -5.08 2.08
C LYS A 209 -19.66 -6.13 1.59
N SER A 210 -19.24 -6.08 0.33
CA SER A 210 -18.21 -6.97 -0.20
C SER A 210 -16.86 -6.71 0.46
N VAL A 211 -16.50 -5.45 0.72
CA VAL A 211 -15.26 -5.11 1.46
C VAL A 211 -15.29 -5.70 2.87
N ALA A 212 -16.39 -5.53 3.60
CA ALA A 212 -16.54 -6.04 4.97
C ALA A 212 -16.34 -7.57 5.09
N GLN A 213 -16.59 -8.31 4.01
CA GLN A 213 -16.40 -9.76 3.95
C GLN A 213 -14.94 -10.18 3.69
N ARG A 214 -14.08 -9.28 3.21
CA ARG A 214 -12.66 -9.57 2.93
C ARG A 214 -11.88 -9.87 4.21
N HIS A 215 -10.76 -10.58 4.11
CA HIS A 215 -9.86 -10.81 5.25
C HIS A 215 -9.23 -9.52 5.79
N PHE A 216 -8.99 -8.55 4.90
CA PHE A 216 -8.60 -7.18 5.22
C PHE A 216 -9.72 -6.23 4.76
N PRO A 217 -10.69 -5.91 5.63
CA PRO A 217 -11.90 -5.18 5.28
C PRO A 217 -11.61 -3.68 5.28
N VAL A 218 -10.82 -3.25 4.30
CA VAL A 218 -10.27 -1.91 4.24
C VAL A 218 -10.34 -1.40 2.81
N ASN A 219 -10.69 -0.13 2.67
CA ASN A 219 -10.48 0.64 1.45
C ASN A 219 -9.76 1.97 1.68
N ASN A 220 -9.53 2.36 2.93
CA ASN A 220 -8.75 3.54 3.29
C ASN A 220 -7.78 3.22 4.42
N ALA A 221 -6.54 3.67 4.27
CA ALA A 221 -5.58 3.71 5.36
C ALA A 221 -5.89 4.92 6.24
N VAL A 222 -5.77 4.77 7.55
CA VAL A 222 -5.89 5.90 8.49
C VAL A 222 -4.57 6.21 9.19
N GLU A 223 -3.69 5.21 9.31
CA GLU A 223 -2.37 5.38 9.90
C GLU A 223 -1.42 4.26 9.49
N PHE A 224 -0.16 4.61 9.28
CA PHE A 224 0.95 3.66 9.14
C PHE A 224 1.89 3.82 10.32
N LEU A 225 2.04 2.77 11.11
CA LEU A 225 3.05 2.71 12.16
C LEU A 225 4.30 2.04 11.61
N THR A 226 5.47 2.64 11.84
CA THR A 226 6.75 2.12 11.36
C THR A 226 7.74 2.01 12.50
N VAL A 227 8.39 0.86 12.60
CA VAL A 227 9.47 0.60 13.56
C VAL A 227 10.66 0.00 12.83
N ASP A 228 11.83 0.61 13.04
CA ASP A 228 13.10 0.06 12.60
C ASP A 228 13.79 -0.64 13.77
N VAL A 229 14.33 -1.84 13.52
CA VAL A 229 14.86 -2.72 14.56
C VAL A 229 16.19 -3.30 14.07
N GLU A 230 17.23 -3.06 14.85
CA GLU A 230 18.50 -3.76 14.65
C GLU A 230 18.36 -5.21 15.10
N LEU A 231 18.62 -6.13 14.19
CA LEU A 231 18.50 -7.56 14.43
C LEU A 231 19.75 -8.07 15.12
N THR A 232 19.55 -8.96 16.09
CA THR A 232 20.64 -9.53 16.91
C THR A 232 21.02 -10.95 16.50
N GLY A 233 20.27 -11.57 15.58
CA GLY A 233 20.32 -13.01 15.32
C GLY A 233 19.39 -13.83 16.22
N GLU A 234 18.79 -13.20 17.24
CA GLU A 234 17.81 -13.81 18.13
C GLU A 234 16.39 -13.31 17.81
N LEU A 235 15.37 -13.99 18.34
CA LEU A 235 13.98 -13.57 18.22
C LEU A 235 13.73 -12.33 19.09
N ILE A 236 13.17 -11.27 18.50
CA ILE A 236 12.88 -9.99 19.17
C ILE A 236 11.37 -9.75 19.18
N ASN A 237 10.79 -9.54 20.37
CA ASN A 237 9.43 -9.06 20.50
C ASN A 237 9.39 -7.53 20.42
N ILE A 238 8.65 -6.99 19.45
CA ILE A 238 8.57 -5.55 19.19
C ILE A 238 7.17 -4.98 19.40
N SER A 239 6.25 -5.76 19.97
CA SER A 239 4.84 -5.39 20.15
C SER A 239 4.69 -4.05 20.88
N ASN A 240 5.47 -3.86 21.95
CA ASN A 240 5.45 -2.63 22.77
C ASN A 240 6.06 -1.40 22.09
N ARG A 241 6.55 -1.52 20.85
CA ARG A 241 7.04 -0.39 20.05
C ARG A 241 5.93 0.24 19.19
N PHE A 242 4.74 -0.35 19.19
CA PHE A 242 3.58 0.15 18.48
C PHE A 242 2.49 0.56 19.48
N ASP A 243 1.79 1.66 19.19
CA ASP A 243 0.59 2.07 19.92
C ASP A 243 -0.65 1.65 19.13
N PHE A 244 -1.34 0.61 19.58
CA PHE A 244 -2.57 0.10 18.96
C PHE A 244 -3.85 0.67 19.59
N THR A 245 -3.72 1.53 20.60
CA THR A 245 -4.84 1.99 21.43
C THR A 245 -5.52 3.25 20.92
N LYS A 246 -4.97 3.86 19.87
CA LYS A 246 -5.46 5.09 19.24
C LYS A 246 -4.93 5.23 17.82
N VAL A 247 -5.42 6.24 17.13
CA VAL A 247 -4.81 6.80 15.92
C VAL A 247 -4.22 8.17 16.26
N ALA A 248 -3.00 8.49 15.82
CA ALA A 248 -2.30 9.69 16.29
C ALA A 248 -3.01 11.01 15.93
N ASN A 249 -3.57 11.09 14.72
CA ASN A 249 -4.12 12.33 14.16
C ASN A 249 -5.66 12.37 14.14
N TYR A 250 -6.32 11.29 14.54
CA TYR A 250 -7.77 11.15 14.47
C TYR A 250 -8.30 10.51 15.73
N SER A 251 -9.48 10.96 16.17
CA SER A 251 -10.21 10.38 17.30
C SER A 251 -11.63 10.12 16.84
N PHE A 252 -12.03 8.86 16.81
CA PHE A 252 -13.38 8.44 16.39
C PHE A 252 -13.78 7.18 17.15
N LYS A 253 -15.10 6.98 17.26
CA LYS A 253 -15.70 5.83 17.94
C LYS A 253 -16.79 5.23 17.08
N ALA A 254 -17.07 3.96 17.31
CA ALA A 254 -18.18 3.27 16.67
C ALA A 254 -19.50 3.98 16.99
N ASP A 255 -20.26 4.28 15.95
CA ASP A 255 -21.62 4.79 16.02
C ASP A 255 -22.57 3.64 15.63
N PRO A 256 -23.40 3.13 16.55
CA PRO A 256 -24.29 2.00 16.27
C PRO A 256 -25.31 2.27 15.16
N THR A 257 -25.50 3.53 14.75
CA THR A 257 -26.36 3.90 13.62
C THR A 257 -25.65 3.85 12.26
N LYS A 258 -24.32 3.75 12.25
CA LYS A 258 -23.48 3.73 11.05
C LYS A 258 -22.86 2.35 10.85
N PRO A 259 -23.22 1.62 9.77
CA PRO A 259 -22.94 0.19 9.64
C PRO A 259 -21.46 -0.18 9.56
N TYR A 260 -20.60 0.74 9.11
CA TYR A 260 -19.15 0.49 8.99
C TYR A 260 -18.30 1.34 9.93
N SER A 261 -18.94 2.04 10.87
CA SER A 261 -18.19 2.75 11.91
C SER A 261 -17.49 1.75 12.84
N ILE A 262 -16.32 2.14 13.35
CA ILE A 262 -15.47 1.30 14.18
C ILE A 262 -14.74 2.18 15.20
N ASP A 263 -14.35 1.60 16.32
CA ASP A 263 -13.48 2.30 17.26
C ASP A 263 -12.05 2.39 16.70
N ASP A 264 -11.39 3.51 16.98
CA ASP A 264 -10.01 3.80 16.58
C ASP A 264 -8.96 2.80 17.11
N ASP A 265 -9.28 2.01 18.13
CA ASP A 265 -8.44 0.93 18.68
C ASP A 265 -8.78 -0.49 18.15
N LYS A 266 -9.79 -0.60 17.27
CA LYS A 266 -10.28 -1.88 16.74
C LYS A 266 -10.11 -2.03 15.23
N LEU A 267 -9.27 -1.19 14.63
CA LEU A 267 -9.02 -1.12 13.20
C LEU A 267 -8.42 -2.41 12.62
N SER A 268 -8.65 -2.67 11.34
CA SER A 268 -8.00 -3.80 10.68
C SER A 268 -6.52 -3.49 10.47
N LEU A 269 -5.67 -4.50 10.67
CA LEU A 269 -4.22 -4.35 10.59
C LEU A 269 -3.64 -5.12 9.40
N GLY A 270 -2.77 -4.49 8.64
CA GLY A 270 -1.90 -5.13 7.64
C GLY A 270 -0.46 -4.96 8.05
N ILE A 271 0.27 -6.06 8.26
CA ILE A 271 1.65 -6.04 8.75
C ILE A 271 2.62 -6.60 7.71
N THR A 272 3.69 -5.86 7.43
CA THR A 272 4.79 -6.28 6.55
C THR A 272 6.14 -5.96 7.17
N ALA A 273 7.18 -6.65 6.71
CA ALA A 273 8.55 -6.40 7.11
C ALA A 273 9.52 -6.55 5.93
N SER A 274 10.62 -5.82 5.98
CA SER A 274 11.77 -5.97 5.05
C SER A 274 13.06 -5.61 5.75
N ILE A 275 14.19 -6.12 5.25
CA ILE A 275 15.50 -5.61 5.62
C ILE A 275 15.75 -4.30 4.88
N ILE A 276 16.30 -3.31 5.57
CA ILE A 276 16.63 -1.98 5.02
C ILE A 276 18.11 -1.63 5.19
N GLU A 277 18.63 -0.81 4.28
CA GLU A 277 19.99 -0.28 4.36
C GLU A 277 20.01 1.15 4.89
N LYS A 278 20.40 1.34 6.16
CA LYS A 278 20.45 2.69 6.77
C LYS A 278 21.38 3.65 6.05
N SER A 279 22.52 3.17 5.53
CA SER A 279 23.50 3.98 4.79
C SER A 279 23.01 4.47 3.44
N ARG A 280 21.94 3.87 2.88
CA ARG A 280 21.37 4.26 1.59
C ARG A 280 19.95 4.76 1.77
N ASP A 281 19.78 5.64 2.75
CA ASP A 281 18.48 6.20 3.12
C ASP A 281 17.44 5.09 3.21
N ASN A 282 17.61 4.16 4.16
CA ASN A 282 16.69 3.07 4.49
C ASN A 282 15.98 2.42 3.27
N LEU A 283 16.70 2.12 2.19
CA LEU A 283 16.16 1.42 1.03
C LEU A 283 15.98 -0.07 1.35
N PRO A 284 14.92 -0.73 0.85
CA PRO A 284 14.77 -2.17 1.05
C PRO A 284 15.91 -2.94 0.36
N LEU A 285 16.47 -3.90 1.10
CA LEU A 285 17.60 -4.75 0.70
C LEU A 285 17.18 -6.15 0.29
N GLY A 286 15.91 -6.50 0.36
CA GLY A 286 15.42 -7.84 0.04
C GLY A 286 13.93 -7.85 -0.20
N PRO A 287 13.33 -9.04 -0.36
CA PRO A 287 11.89 -9.14 -0.53
C PRO A 287 11.15 -8.56 0.68
N LEU A 288 10.01 -7.94 0.41
CA LEU A 288 9.05 -7.62 1.45
C LEU A 288 8.29 -8.90 1.80
N THR A 289 8.07 -9.16 3.08
CA THR A 289 7.19 -10.25 3.50
C THR A 289 5.78 -10.01 2.95
N LYS A 290 5.11 -11.08 2.50
CA LYS A 290 3.66 -10.99 2.21
C LYS A 290 2.89 -10.45 3.43
N PRO A 291 1.88 -9.58 3.25
CA PRO A 291 1.13 -9.02 4.37
C PRO A 291 0.51 -10.10 5.27
N ILE A 292 0.54 -9.86 6.58
CA ILE A 292 -0.30 -10.58 7.54
C ILE A 292 -1.48 -9.66 7.86
N TYR A 293 -2.70 -10.13 7.62
CA TYR A 293 -3.91 -9.34 7.88
C TYR A 293 -4.62 -9.79 9.15
N LEU A 294 -4.95 -8.85 10.02
CA LEU A 294 -5.67 -9.12 11.27
C LEU A 294 -6.94 -8.30 11.37
N LYS A 295 -8.00 -8.95 11.86
CA LYS A 295 -9.22 -8.28 12.32
C LYS A 295 -9.26 -8.22 13.84
N PHE A 296 -9.84 -7.17 14.39
CA PHE A 296 -10.13 -7.14 15.81
C PHE A 296 -11.18 -8.20 16.18
N LYS A 297 -10.99 -8.88 17.31
CA LYS A 297 -11.93 -9.85 17.89
C LYS A 297 -12.25 -9.43 19.32
N ASN A 298 -13.55 -9.21 19.57
CA ASN A 298 -14.10 -8.98 20.91
C ASN A 298 -13.95 -10.22 21.80
#